data_AF-A0A9P0HKT2-F1
#
_entry.id   AF-A0A9P0HKT2-F1
#
_cell.length_a   1.000
_cell.length_b   1.000
_cell.length_c   1.000
_cell.angle_alpha   90.00
_cell.angle_beta   90.00
_cell.angle_gamma   90.00
#
_symmetry.space_group_name_H-M   'P 1'
#
loop_
_entity.id
_entity.type
_entity.pdbx_description
1 polymer ?
#
loop_
_entity_poly.entity_id
_entity_poly.type
_entity_poly.pdbx_seq_one_letter_code
_entity_poly.pdbx_strand_id
1 'polypeptide(L)'
;MESTYNLQSTPKGYVLIINNETFTEGDYEKREGSERDYDDLKCLFRGLGFKCRSYYNLNYKDFTKVVRSFALMDDHWKVDCSILFIMTHGHKDRVNPHAVDLATTDNKFVSTDWIKEKFNSENCKPLMNKPKIMFFQACRDNGHSQMLVKRPKRLHAQDGAQPHISDLLVIHSCLPGYGAHRNSKYGAWFVQELCSVIQQESSNMHLISILNKVDMNLRQRFVKENGSCFQAVYFENWSFNKLLFLSDEAQGFHRAVTTMLEMSNKKRKLRKKPPASKPLMITKGEVKKALTGRYGVLGRLK
;
A
#
# COMPACT_ATOMS: atom_id res chain seq x y z
N MET A 1 12.77 -0.54 14.59
CA MET A 1 12.33 -1.69 13.77
C MET A 1 11.19 -1.20 12.91
N GLU A 2 11.09 -1.68 11.68
CA GLU A 2 9.99 -1.32 10.79
C GLU A 2 8.68 -1.83 11.39
N SER A 3 7.66 -0.96 11.43
CA SER A 3 6.34 -1.33 11.94
C SER A 3 5.54 -2.08 10.89
N THR A 4 4.60 -2.95 11.30
CA THR A 4 3.75 -3.72 10.40
C THR A 4 2.26 -3.37 10.54
N TYR A 5 1.50 -3.55 9.47
CA TYR A 5 0.04 -3.60 9.56
C TYR A 5 -0.41 -4.92 10.17
N ASN A 6 -1.47 -4.88 10.97
CA ASN A 6 -2.04 -6.05 11.62
C ASN A 6 -3.23 -6.57 10.79
N LEU A 7 -3.12 -7.74 10.18
CA LEU A 7 -4.22 -8.38 9.43
C LEU A 7 -4.64 -9.67 10.14
N GLN A 8 -5.53 -9.57 11.13
CA GLN A 8 -5.94 -10.69 11.98
C GLN A 8 -7.46 -10.91 11.99
N SER A 9 -8.22 -9.94 11.50
CA SER A 9 -9.66 -10.06 11.27
C SER A 9 -9.97 -11.21 10.31
N THR A 10 -11.16 -11.80 10.46
CA THR A 10 -11.69 -12.84 9.58
C THR A 10 -13.08 -12.41 9.10
N PRO A 11 -13.24 -12.03 7.82
CA PRO A 11 -12.20 -11.95 6.78
C PRO A 11 -11.17 -10.83 7.07
N LYS A 12 -9.96 -10.93 6.48
CA LYS A 12 -8.90 -9.90 6.63
C LYS A 12 -9.32 -8.53 6.11
N GLY A 13 -10.23 -8.54 5.15
CA GLY A 13 -10.63 -7.36 4.41
C GLY A 13 -11.62 -7.68 3.30
N TYR A 14 -12.12 -6.61 2.69
CA TYR A 14 -12.92 -6.71 1.47
C TYR A 14 -12.08 -6.35 0.24
N VAL A 15 -12.32 -7.05 -0.86
CA VAL A 15 -11.74 -6.72 -2.17
C VAL A 15 -12.86 -6.32 -3.12
N LEU A 16 -12.81 -5.10 -3.66
CA LEU A 16 -13.66 -4.70 -4.78
C LEU A 16 -12.94 -5.00 -6.08
N ILE A 17 -13.52 -5.86 -6.93
CA ILE A 17 -12.99 -6.16 -8.26
C ILE A 17 -13.98 -5.62 -9.29
N ILE A 18 -13.53 -4.74 -10.19
CA ILE A 18 -14.32 -4.26 -11.32
C ILE A 18 -13.59 -4.62 -12.60
N ASN A 19 -14.19 -5.44 -13.45
CA ASN A 19 -13.68 -5.74 -14.78
C ASN A 19 -14.64 -5.21 -15.85
N ASN A 20 -14.22 -4.19 -16.60
CA ASN A 20 -14.94 -3.77 -17.79
C ASN A 20 -14.28 -4.43 -18.99
N GLU A 21 -14.92 -5.43 -19.56
CA GLU A 21 -14.42 -6.18 -20.72
C GLU A 21 -14.99 -5.65 -22.05
N THR A 22 -16.29 -5.39 -22.09
CA THR A 22 -17.00 -4.95 -23.30
C THR A 22 -17.57 -3.56 -23.10
N PHE A 23 -17.49 -2.73 -24.14
CA PHE A 23 -17.90 -1.34 -24.12
C PHE A 23 -19.04 -1.15 -25.12
N THR A 24 -20.14 -0.55 -24.67
CA THR A 24 -21.34 -0.30 -25.49
C THR A 24 -21.24 0.98 -26.28
N GLU A 25 -20.43 1.93 -25.81
CA GLU A 25 -20.14 3.19 -26.50
C GLU A 25 -18.62 3.43 -26.53
N GLY A 26 -18.18 4.24 -27.49
CA GLY A 26 -16.77 4.55 -27.71
C GLY A 26 -16.09 3.55 -28.63
N ASP A 27 -14.93 3.95 -29.17
CA ASP A 27 -14.13 3.13 -30.06
C ASP A 27 -13.14 2.29 -29.25
N TYR A 28 -13.68 1.33 -28.50
CA TYR A 28 -12.92 0.48 -27.60
C TYR A 28 -13.03 -0.98 -28.01
N GLU A 29 -11.89 -1.62 -28.26
CA GLU A 29 -11.83 -3.05 -28.50
C GLU A 29 -12.25 -3.84 -27.25
N LYS A 30 -12.84 -5.02 -27.48
CA LYS A 30 -13.12 -5.98 -26.42
C LYS A 30 -11.81 -6.38 -25.73
N ARG A 31 -11.84 -6.37 -24.40
CA ARG A 31 -10.71 -6.67 -23.52
C ARG A 31 -10.54 -8.18 -23.33
N GLU A 32 -10.35 -8.93 -24.41
CA GLU A 32 -10.20 -10.39 -24.41
C GLU A 32 -9.17 -10.89 -23.39
N GLY A 33 -9.46 -12.01 -22.73
CA GLY A 33 -8.61 -12.58 -21.68
C GLY A 33 -8.74 -11.91 -20.31
N SER A 34 -9.50 -10.81 -20.18
CA SER A 34 -9.72 -10.17 -18.86
C SER A 34 -10.61 -10.97 -17.91
N GLU A 35 -11.47 -11.85 -18.44
CA GLU A 35 -12.24 -12.79 -17.62
C GLU A 35 -11.31 -13.69 -16.79
N ARG A 36 -10.22 -14.16 -17.39
CA ARG A 36 -9.21 -14.97 -16.71
C ARG A 36 -8.57 -14.20 -15.55
N ASP A 37 -8.12 -12.97 -15.82
CA ASP A 37 -7.60 -12.07 -14.78
C ASP A 37 -8.59 -11.88 -13.63
N TYR A 38 -9.87 -11.71 -13.97
CA TYR A 38 -10.94 -11.52 -13.01
C TYR A 38 -11.12 -12.73 -12.08
N ASP A 39 -11.11 -13.95 -12.64
CA ASP A 39 -11.25 -15.16 -11.84
C ASP A 39 -9.98 -15.53 -11.06
N ASP A 40 -8.79 -15.32 -11.64
CA ASP A 40 -7.51 -15.53 -10.97
C ASP A 40 -7.40 -14.62 -9.73
N LEU A 41 -7.75 -13.34 -9.86
CA LEU A 41 -7.77 -12.39 -8.73
C LEU A 41 -8.79 -12.79 -7.66
N LYS A 42 -9.98 -13.23 -8.06
CA LYS A 42 -11.00 -13.71 -7.11
C LYS A 42 -10.50 -14.94 -6.34
N CYS A 43 -9.90 -15.90 -7.04
CA CYS A 43 -9.34 -17.10 -6.45
C CYS A 43 -8.22 -16.75 -5.46
N LEU A 44 -7.27 -15.91 -5.91
CA LEU A 44 -6.14 -15.45 -5.11
C LEU A 44 -6.56 -14.79 -3.80
N PHE A 45 -7.39 -13.75 -3.87
CA PHE A 45 -7.75 -12.99 -2.68
C PHE A 45 -8.65 -13.77 -1.73
N ARG A 46 -9.52 -14.65 -2.25
CA ARG A 46 -10.27 -15.59 -1.39
C ARG A 46 -9.34 -16.57 -0.68
N GLY A 47 -8.36 -17.12 -1.38
CA GLY A 47 -7.34 -18.01 -0.81
C GLY A 47 -6.50 -17.33 0.28
N LEU A 48 -6.28 -16.02 0.15
CA LEU A 48 -5.59 -15.20 1.17
C LEU A 48 -6.49 -14.80 2.35
N GLY A 49 -7.77 -15.17 2.37
CA GLY A 49 -8.69 -14.88 3.48
C GLY A 49 -9.47 -13.57 3.36
N PHE A 50 -9.57 -12.99 2.15
CA PHE A 50 -10.39 -11.81 1.89
C PHE A 50 -11.77 -12.17 1.33
N LYS A 51 -12.72 -11.24 1.47
CA LYS A 51 -14.06 -11.36 0.88
C LYS A 51 -14.20 -10.47 -0.36
N CYS A 52 -14.31 -11.09 -1.53
CA CYS A 52 -14.43 -10.38 -2.80
C CYS A 52 -15.87 -9.95 -3.12
N ARG A 53 -16.05 -8.69 -3.53
CA ARG A 53 -17.23 -8.16 -4.23
C ARG A 53 -16.80 -7.80 -5.64
N SER A 54 -17.40 -8.48 -6.62
CA SER A 54 -16.87 -8.47 -7.98
C SER A 54 -17.96 -8.09 -8.99
N TYR A 55 -17.63 -7.23 -9.95
CA TYR A 55 -18.57 -6.65 -10.90
C TYR A 55 -17.98 -6.66 -12.32
N TYR A 56 -18.87 -6.73 -13.30
CA TYR A 56 -18.52 -6.80 -14.72
C TYR A 56 -19.22 -5.69 -15.50
N ASN A 57 -18.53 -5.11 -16.49
CA ASN A 57 -19.10 -4.20 -17.49
C ASN A 57 -19.99 -3.10 -16.90
N LEU A 58 -19.45 -2.29 -15.99
CA LEU A 58 -20.19 -1.20 -15.37
C LEU A 58 -20.16 0.06 -16.24
N ASN A 59 -21.35 0.57 -16.56
CA ASN A 59 -21.51 1.94 -17.07
C ASN A 59 -21.14 2.97 -15.99
N TYR A 60 -21.03 4.23 -16.36
CA TYR A 60 -20.64 5.34 -15.50
C TYR A 60 -21.46 5.46 -14.21
N LYS A 61 -22.78 5.35 -14.32
CA LYS A 61 -23.69 5.49 -13.17
C LYS A 61 -23.47 4.36 -12.18
N ASP A 62 -23.40 3.13 -12.66
CA ASP A 62 -23.23 1.95 -11.82
C ASP A 62 -21.82 1.83 -11.28
N PHE A 63 -20.79 2.14 -12.06
CA PHE A 63 -19.40 2.21 -11.62
C PHE A 63 -19.26 3.17 -10.43
N THR A 64 -19.74 4.41 -10.58
CA THR A 64 -19.63 5.41 -9.52
C THR A 64 -20.51 5.09 -8.31
N LYS A 65 -21.63 4.37 -8.50
CA LYS A 65 -22.46 3.87 -7.39
C LYS A 65 -21.77 2.74 -6.64
N VAL A 66 -21.17 1.78 -7.33
CA VAL A 66 -20.47 0.64 -6.74
C VAL A 66 -19.27 1.10 -5.91
N VAL A 67 -18.42 1.99 -6.45
CA VAL A 67 -17.26 2.52 -5.72
C VAL A 67 -17.70 3.26 -4.44
N ARG A 68 -18.73 4.12 -4.53
CA ARG A 68 -19.29 4.81 -3.36
C ARG A 68 -19.85 3.84 -2.33
N SER A 69 -20.66 2.88 -2.78
CA SER A 69 -21.32 1.92 -1.89
C SER A 69 -20.29 1.04 -1.18
N PHE A 70 -19.21 0.68 -1.87
CA PHE A 70 -18.11 -0.07 -1.26
C PHE A 70 -17.33 0.75 -0.22
N ALA A 71 -17.04 2.03 -0.50
CA ALA A 71 -16.40 2.92 0.47
C ALA A 71 -17.25 3.13 1.74
N LEU A 72 -18.58 3.14 1.60
CA LEU A 72 -19.53 3.38 2.68
C LEU A 72 -19.98 2.10 3.42
N MET A 73 -19.34 0.96 3.20
CA MET A 73 -19.71 -0.27 3.92
C MET A 73 -19.35 -0.17 5.41
N ASP A 74 -20.34 -0.34 6.29
CA ASP A 74 -20.11 -0.42 7.74
C ASP A 74 -19.27 -1.63 8.15
N ASP A 75 -19.26 -2.70 7.34
CA ASP A 75 -18.44 -3.88 7.61
C ASP A 75 -16.93 -3.58 7.61
N HIS A 76 -16.50 -2.46 7.03
CA HIS A 76 -15.11 -2.01 7.11
C HIS A 76 -14.65 -1.73 8.54
N TRP A 77 -15.56 -1.49 9.49
CA TRP A 77 -15.22 -1.37 10.92
C TRP A 77 -14.64 -2.67 11.48
N LYS A 78 -15.08 -3.82 10.95
CA LYS A 78 -14.81 -5.17 11.49
C LYS A 78 -13.61 -5.87 10.85
N VAL A 79 -13.01 -5.27 9.82
CA VAL A 79 -11.89 -5.84 9.07
C VAL A 79 -10.69 -4.92 9.10
N ASP A 80 -9.51 -5.45 8.77
CA ASP A 80 -8.26 -4.72 8.91
C ASP A 80 -7.79 -4.06 7.60
N CYS A 81 -8.31 -4.50 6.45
CA CYS A 81 -7.80 -4.05 5.15
C CYS A 81 -8.91 -3.87 4.11
N SER A 82 -8.63 -3.02 3.12
CA SER A 82 -9.47 -2.87 1.93
C SER A 82 -8.62 -2.84 0.68
N ILE A 83 -9.03 -3.59 -0.33
CA ILE A 83 -8.36 -3.66 -1.63
C ILE A 83 -9.36 -3.29 -2.73
N LEU A 84 -8.94 -2.47 -3.68
CA LEU A 84 -9.64 -2.23 -4.94
C LEU A 84 -8.77 -2.77 -6.07
N PHE A 85 -9.38 -3.45 -7.02
CA PHE A 85 -8.73 -3.91 -8.24
C PHE A 85 -9.64 -3.57 -9.42
N ILE A 86 -9.26 -2.57 -10.21
CA ILE A 86 -10.06 -2.08 -11.33
C ILE A 86 -9.31 -2.33 -12.63
N MET A 87 -9.97 -3.03 -13.55
CA MET A 87 -9.42 -3.43 -14.83
C MET A 87 -10.32 -2.92 -15.95
N THR A 88 -9.81 -2.01 -16.77
CA THR A 88 -10.55 -1.38 -17.86
C THR A 88 -9.59 -0.79 -18.89
N HIS A 89 -10.10 -0.14 -19.93
CA HIS A 89 -9.31 0.80 -20.74
C HIS A 89 -9.09 2.09 -19.94
N GLY A 90 -8.04 2.81 -20.25
CA GLY A 90 -7.79 4.09 -19.61
C GLY A 90 -6.80 4.93 -20.38
N HIS A 91 -6.76 6.20 -20.02
CA HIS A 91 -5.90 7.19 -20.66
C HIS A 91 -5.27 8.08 -19.60
N LYS A 92 -4.22 8.80 -20.02
CA LYS A 92 -3.61 9.85 -19.19
C LYS A 92 -4.67 10.86 -18.73
N ASP A 93 -4.69 11.12 -17.43
CA ASP A 93 -5.52 12.17 -16.84
C ASP A 93 -5.02 13.55 -17.28
N ARG A 94 -5.94 14.39 -17.76
CA ARG A 94 -5.64 15.72 -18.34
C ARG A 94 -5.24 16.76 -17.29
N VAL A 95 -5.54 16.52 -16.02
CA VAL A 95 -5.31 17.46 -14.91
C VAL A 95 -4.14 16.99 -14.07
N ASN A 96 -4.12 15.71 -13.67
CA ASN A 96 -3.07 15.14 -12.83
C ASN A 96 -2.29 14.06 -13.59
N PRO A 97 -1.01 14.27 -13.97
CA PRO A 97 -0.24 13.27 -14.72
C PRO A 97 -0.01 11.94 -14.00
N HIS A 98 -0.19 11.90 -12.67
CA HIS A 98 -0.09 10.69 -11.87
C HIS A 98 -1.41 9.90 -11.83
N ALA A 99 -2.54 10.52 -12.17
CA ALA A 99 -3.83 9.87 -12.25
C ALA A 99 -4.09 9.23 -13.62
N VAL A 100 -5.16 8.45 -13.69
CA VAL A 100 -5.62 7.76 -14.90
C VAL A 100 -7.13 7.97 -15.01
N ASP A 101 -7.59 8.28 -16.22
CA ASP A 101 -9.00 8.34 -16.55
C ASP A 101 -9.48 6.95 -16.98
N LEU A 102 -10.21 6.28 -16.10
CA LEU A 102 -10.68 4.91 -16.29
C LEU A 102 -11.97 4.90 -17.10
N ALA A 103 -11.98 4.20 -18.24
CA ALA A 103 -13.15 4.09 -19.10
C ALA A 103 -14.25 3.23 -18.44
N THR A 104 -15.49 3.65 -18.64
CA THR A 104 -16.72 2.90 -18.33
C THR A 104 -17.39 2.47 -19.63
N THR A 105 -18.33 1.53 -19.55
CA THR A 105 -18.87 0.90 -20.78
C THR A 105 -19.60 1.86 -21.72
N ASP A 106 -20.08 3.00 -21.20
CA ASP A 106 -20.80 4.04 -21.93
C ASP A 106 -19.93 5.27 -22.25
N ASN A 107 -18.65 5.04 -22.62
CA ASN A 107 -17.69 6.06 -23.07
C ASN A 107 -17.53 7.29 -22.16
N LYS A 108 -17.69 7.10 -20.86
CA LYS A 108 -17.42 8.10 -19.82
C LYS A 108 -16.30 7.60 -18.92
N PHE A 109 -15.70 8.51 -18.17
CA PHE A 109 -14.48 8.23 -17.45
C PHE A 109 -14.59 8.55 -15.97
N VAL A 110 -13.85 7.83 -15.15
CA VAL A 110 -13.69 8.10 -13.72
C VAL A 110 -12.21 8.24 -13.43
N SER A 111 -11.79 9.40 -12.93
CA SER A 111 -10.40 9.63 -12.54
C SER A 111 -10.06 8.79 -11.31
N THR A 112 -8.87 8.19 -11.30
CA THR A 112 -8.34 7.49 -10.12
C THR A 112 -8.27 8.42 -8.90
N ASP A 113 -8.07 9.72 -9.07
CA ASP A 113 -8.11 10.69 -7.96
C ASP A 113 -9.50 10.79 -7.32
N TRP A 114 -10.57 10.70 -8.12
CA TRP A 114 -11.93 10.67 -7.58
C TRP A 114 -12.16 9.42 -6.74
N ILE A 115 -11.59 8.28 -7.16
CA ILE A 115 -11.64 7.02 -6.41
C ILE A 115 -10.86 7.18 -5.11
N LYS A 116 -9.60 7.67 -5.16
CA LYS A 116 -8.78 7.94 -3.96
C LYS A 116 -9.52 8.83 -2.95
N GLU A 117 -10.20 9.88 -3.43
CA GLU A 117 -11.04 10.76 -2.60
C GLU A 117 -12.18 9.99 -1.89
N LYS A 118 -12.70 8.87 -2.41
CA LYS A 118 -13.75 8.12 -1.69
C LYS A 118 -13.22 7.35 -0.48
N PHE A 119 -11.93 7.03 -0.41
CA PHE A 119 -11.33 6.21 0.66
C PHE A 119 -10.45 6.99 1.63
N ASN A 120 -10.69 8.30 1.69
CA ASN A 120 -9.99 9.21 2.55
C ASN A 120 -10.69 9.31 3.93
N SER A 121 -10.07 9.91 4.93
CA SER A 121 -10.53 9.83 6.33
C SER A 121 -11.93 10.41 6.59
N GLU A 122 -12.37 11.42 5.84
CA GLU A 122 -13.74 11.95 5.89
C GLU A 122 -14.77 11.05 5.20
N ASN A 123 -14.48 10.52 3.99
CA ASN A 123 -15.45 9.76 3.20
C ASN A 123 -15.49 8.26 3.57
N CYS A 124 -14.45 7.74 4.24
CA CYS A 124 -14.33 6.33 4.63
C CYS A 124 -13.71 6.18 6.03
N LYS A 125 -14.39 6.75 7.03
CA LYS A 125 -14.01 6.66 8.46
C LYS A 125 -13.65 5.24 8.94
N PRO A 126 -14.36 4.17 8.56
CA PRO A 126 -14.05 2.83 9.05
C PRO A 126 -12.65 2.31 8.66
N LEU A 127 -12.01 2.90 7.64
CA LEU A 127 -10.68 2.54 7.13
C LEU A 127 -9.57 3.53 7.55
N MET A 128 -9.83 4.41 8.51
CA MET A 128 -8.79 5.24 9.11
C MET A 128 -7.72 4.37 9.77
N ASN A 129 -6.45 4.69 9.53
CA ASN A 129 -5.27 3.95 10.02
C ASN A 129 -5.16 2.48 9.56
N LYS A 130 -5.99 2.07 8.58
CA LYS A 130 -6.00 0.74 7.98
C LYS A 130 -5.42 0.77 6.56
N PRO A 131 -4.66 -0.26 6.15
CA PRO A 131 -4.08 -0.34 4.82
C PRO A 131 -5.17 -0.41 3.74
N LYS A 132 -5.11 0.54 2.81
CA LYS A 132 -5.92 0.63 1.60
C LYS A 132 -5.00 0.39 0.40
N ILE A 133 -5.33 -0.57 -0.45
CA ILE A 133 -4.54 -0.87 -1.65
C ILE A 133 -5.43 -0.73 -2.87
N MET A 134 -4.99 0.01 -3.88
CA MET A 134 -5.73 0.22 -5.13
C MET A 134 -4.88 -0.19 -6.31
N PHE A 135 -5.32 -1.20 -7.05
CA PHE A 135 -4.70 -1.65 -8.29
C PHE A 135 -5.51 -1.13 -9.48
N PHE A 136 -4.82 -0.48 -10.42
CA PHE A 136 -5.38 0.01 -11.68
C PHE A 136 -4.66 -0.68 -12.84
N GLN A 137 -5.35 -1.63 -13.47
CA GLN A 137 -4.95 -2.24 -14.74
C GLN A 137 -5.63 -1.48 -15.87
N ALA A 138 -4.95 -0.46 -16.38
CA ALA A 138 -5.41 0.38 -17.49
C ALA A 138 -4.21 1.01 -18.20
N CYS A 139 -4.37 1.29 -19.49
CA CYS A 139 -3.37 2.06 -20.25
C CYS A 139 -3.28 3.49 -19.70
N ARG A 140 -2.14 4.14 -19.99
CA ARG A 140 -1.86 5.52 -19.59
C ARG A 140 -1.33 6.34 -20.76
N ASP A 141 -1.75 5.95 -21.95
CA ASP A 141 -1.42 6.60 -23.21
C ASP A 141 -2.27 7.85 -23.46
N ASN A 142 -2.00 8.51 -24.58
CA ASN A 142 -2.81 9.61 -25.05
C ASN A 142 -4.13 9.05 -25.59
N GLY A 143 -5.22 9.32 -24.87
CA GLY A 143 -6.56 8.94 -25.29
C GLY A 143 -7.19 9.91 -26.30
N HIS A 144 -8.38 9.54 -26.77
CA HIS A 144 -9.22 10.39 -27.60
C HIS A 144 -9.88 11.54 -26.81
N SER A 145 -10.71 12.34 -27.48
CA SER A 145 -11.54 13.35 -26.83
C SER A 145 -12.48 12.72 -25.80
N GLN A 146 -12.22 12.99 -24.52
CA GLN A 146 -13.02 12.51 -23.39
C GLN A 146 -14.36 13.26 -23.34
N MET A 147 -15.49 12.55 -23.27
CA MET A 147 -16.82 13.18 -23.22
C MET A 147 -17.17 13.71 -21.81
N LEU A 148 -16.99 12.87 -20.79
CA LEU A 148 -17.25 13.23 -19.39
C LEU A 148 -16.27 12.50 -18.48
N VAL A 149 -15.66 13.24 -17.56
CA VAL A 149 -14.79 12.65 -16.54
C VAL A 149 -15.28 12.98 -15.14
N LYS A 150 -15.45 11.96 -14.30
CA LYS A 150 -15.67 12.16 -12.86
C LYS A 150 -14.34 12.53 -12.20
N ARG A 151 -14.23 13.80 -11.79
CA ARG A 151 -13.08 14.35 -11.05
C ARG A 151 -13.38 14.44 -9.54
N PRO A 152 -12.35 14.44 -8.67
CA PRO A 152 -12.51 14.74 -7.24
C PRO A 152 -13.08 16.15 -7.05
N LYS A 153 -13.79 16.39 -5.94
CA LYS A 153 -14.27 17.74 -5.59
C LYS A 153 -13.17 18.59 -4.96
N ARG A 154 -12.19 17.97 -4.29
CA ARG A 154 -11.04 18.66 -3.68
C ARG A 154 -9.74 18.02 -4.18
N LEU A 155 -8.94 18.79 -4.93
CA LEU A 155 -7.61 18.36 -5.41
C LEU A 155 -6.49 18.66 -4.40
N HIS A 156 -6.68 19.67 -3.53
CA HIS A 156 -5.69 20.12 -2.57
C HIS A 156 -6.30 20.29 -1.17
N ALA A 157 -5.49 20.05 -0.14
CA ALA A 157 -5.80 20.49 1.20
C ALA A 157 -5.94 22.02 1.20
N GLN A 158 -6.94 22.57 1.90
CA GLN A 158 -6.93 23.99 2.22
C GLN A 158 -5.72 24.26 3.13
N ASP A 159 -5.11 25.44 3.03
CA ASP A 159 -4.00 25.83 3.91
C ASP A 159 -4.39 25.60 5.38
N GLY A 160 -3.63 24.73 6.07
CA GLY A 160 -3.87 24.35 7.47
C GLY A 160 -4.75 23.11 7.71
N ALA A 161 -5.28 22.45 6.67
CA ALA A 161 -6.05 21.20 6.84
C ALA A 161 -5.13 19.96 6.95
N GLN A 162 -5.43 19.04 7.88
CA GLN A 162 -4.70 17.77 7.99
C GLN A 162 -4.80 16.96 6.69
N PRO A 163 -3.73 16.26 6.27
CA PRO A 163 -3.76 15.43 5.07
C PRO A 163 -4.86 14.37 5.17
N HIS A 164 -5.76 14.43 4.20
CA HIS A 164 -7.02 13.72 4.23
C HIS A 164 -6.87 12.22 3.87
N ILE A 165 -5.75 11.83 3.26
CA ILE A 165 -5.47 10.47 2.77
C ILE A 165 -4.19 9.93 3.44
N SER A 166 -4.30 8.78 4.11
CA SER A 166 -3.18 8.05 4.70
C SER A 166 -3.34 6.54 4.52
N ASP A 167 -2.27 5.77 4.74
CA ASP A 167 -2.27 4.31 4.66
C ASP A 167 -2.82 3.80 3.32
N LEU A 168 -2.51 4.52 2.24
CA LEU A 168 -2.96 4.20 0.90
C LEU A 168 -1.76 3.89 0.00
N LEU A 169 -1.81 2.74 -0.66
CA LEU A 169 -0.88 2.36 -1.72
C LEU A 169 -1.66 2.24 -3.03
N VAL A 170 -1.27 3.01 -4.03
CA VAL A 170 -1.89 3.01 -5.36
C VAL A 170 -0.92 2.40 -6.34
N ILE A 171 -1.33 1.37 -7.06
CA ILE A 171 -0.50 0.61 -7.99
C ILE A 171 -1.14 0.68 -9.37
N HIS A 172 -0.36 1.10 -10.35
CA HIS A 172 -0.71 1.14 -11.76
C HIS A 172 0.10 0.08 -12.50
N SER A 173 -0.54 -0.62 -13.43
CA SER A 173 0.08 -1.68 -14.22
C SER A 173 1.18 -1.21 -15.18
N CYS A 174 1.25 0.09 -15.47
CA CYS A 174 2.23 0.70 -16.35
C CYS A 174 2.63 2.11 -15.88
N LEU A 175 3.78 2.58 -16.36
CA LEU A 175 4.27 3.95 -16.16
C LEU A 175 3.38 4.99 -16.88
N PRO A 176 3.35 6.26 -16.42
CA PRO A 176 2.66 7.33 -17.13
C PRO A 176 3.16 7.45 -18.58
N GLY A 177 2.25 7.46 -19.56
CA GLY A 177 2.59 7.52 -20.98
C GLY A 177 2.81 6.16 -21.66
N TYR A 178 2.73 5.04 -20.92
CA TYR A 178 2.93 3.70 -21.46
C TYR A 178 1.63 2.87 -21.48
N GLY A 179 1.61 1.85 -22.34
CA GLY A 179 0.51 0.90 -22.46
C GLY A 179 0.56 -0.19 -21.39
N ALA A 180 -0.60 -0.79 -21.09
CA ALA A 180 -0.71 -1.94 -20.21
C ALA A 180 -1.04 -3.20 -21.04
N HIS A 181 -0.03 -4.05 -21.24
CA HIS A 181 -0.09 -5.15 -22.22
C HIS A 181 -0.86 -6.36 -21.73
N ARG A 182 -1.34 -7.14 -22.69
CA ARG A 182 -2.19 -8.31 -22.47
C ARG A 182 -2.04 -9.32 -23.58
N ASN A 183 -2.28 -10.58 -23.22
CA ASN A 183 -2.53 -11.65 -24.15
C ASN A 183 -4.02 -12.05 -24.11
N SER A 184 -4.68 -12.16 -25.26
CA SER A 184 -6.11 -12.50 -25.36
C SER A 184 -6.49 -13.84 -24.73
N LYS A 185 -5.55 -14.78 -24.62
CA LYS A 185 -5.76 -16.11 -24.04
C LYS A 185 -5.30 -16.22 -22.58
N TYR A 186 -4.22 -15.53 -22.22
CA TYR A 186 -3.57 -15.70 -20.92
C TYR A 186 -3.83 -14.56 -19.94
N GLY A 187 -4.46 -13.46 -20.37
CA GLY A 187 -4.73 -12.31 -19.50
C GLY A 187 -3.64 -11.24 -19.54
N ALA A 188 -3.77 -10.25 -18.65
CA ALA A 188 -2.88 -9.09 -18.58
C ALA A 188 -1.55 -9.47 -17.94
N TRP A 189 -0.44 -9.01 -18.53
CA TRP A 189 0.90 -9.40 -18.08
C TRP A 189 1.13 -9.06 -16.61
N PHE A 190 0.72 -7.86 -16.19
CA PHE A 190 0.80 -7.43 -14.81
C PHE A 190 -0.05 -8.29 -13.87
N VAL A 191 -1.30 -8.59 -14.22
CA VAL A 191 -2.21 -9.34 -13.34
C VAL A 191 -1.72 -10.77 -13.14
N GLN A 192 -1.34 -11.44 -14.23
CA GLN A 192 -0.84 -12.81 -14.19
C GLN A 192 0.47 -12.90 -13.40
N GLU A 193 1.41 -11.97 -13.63
CA GLU A 193 2.66 -11.93 -12.88
C GLU A 193 2.43 -11.64 -11.40
N LEU A 194 1.54 -10.68 -11.08
CA LEU A 194 1.17 -10.36 -9.71
C LEU A 194 0.56 -11.58 -8.99
N CYS A 195 -0.36 -12.29 -9.62
CA CYS A 195 -0.95 -13.49 -9.03
C CYS A 195 0.10 -14.57 -8.79
N SER A 196 0.96 -14.81 -9.77
CA SER A 196 2.06 -15.78 -9.69
C SER A 196 3.01 -15.48 -8.53
N VAL A 197 3.52 -14.25 -8.43
CA VAL A 197 4.46 -13.85 -7.38
C VAL A 197 3.80 -13.88 -6.00
N ILE A 198 2.56 -13.43 -5.86
CA ILE A 198 1.84 -13.51 -4.57
C ILE A 198 1.68 -14.98 -4.14
N GLN A 199 1.28 -15.88 -5.04
CA GLN A 199 1.12 -17.30 -4.70
C GLN A 199 2.44 -17.94 -4.25
N GLN A 200 3.56 -17.57 -4.88
CA GLN A 200 4.88 -18.14 -4.58
C GLN A 200 5.54 -17.52 -3.34
N GLU A 201 5.35 -16.22 -3.10
CA GLU A 201 6.20 -15.45 -2.18
C GLU A 201 5.46 -14.77 -1.03
N SER A 202 4.12 -14.81 -1.01
CA SER A 202 3.35 -14.11 0.03
C SER A 202 3.62 -14.65 1.44
N SER A 203 4.11 -15.89 1.59
CA SER A 203 4.55 -16.49 2.85
C SER A 203 5.83 -15.87 3.43
N ASN A 204 6.60 -15.12 2.63
CA ASN A 204 7.93 -14.63 3.02
C ASN A 204 8.13 -13.12 2.77
N MET A 205 7.34 -12.50 1.89
CA MET A 205 7.54 -11.12 1.45
C MET A 205 6.39 -10.19 1.86
N HIS A 206 6.73 -8.93 2.18
CA HIS A 206 5.75 -7.85 2.29
C HIS A 206 5.34 -7.33 0.90
N LEU A 207 4.19 -6.68 0.79
CA LEU A 207 3.57 -6.28 -0.48
C LEU A 207 4.49 -5.46 -1.39
N ILE A 208 5.22 -4.46 -0.86
CA ILE A 208 6.14 -3.67 -1.68
C ILE A 208 7.27 -4.54 -2.28
N SER A 209 7.78 -5.51 -1.53
CA SER A 209 8.78 -6.45 -2.06
C SER A 209 8.20 -7.36 -3.15
N ILE A 210 6.94 -7.80 -3.00
CA ILE A 210 6.21 -8.52 -4.05
C ILE A 210 6.10 -7.64 -5.30
N LEU A 211 5.69 -6.37 -5.17
CA LEU A 211 5.55 -5.44 -6.30
C LEU A 211 6.88 -5.20 -7.02
N ASN A 212 7.98 -5.04 -6.28
CA ASN A 212 9.31 -4.92 -6.87
C ASN A 212 9.72 -6.17 -7.65
N LYS A 213 9.38 -7.37 -7.15
CA LYS A 213 9.63 -8.63 -7.85
C LYS A 213 8.79 -8.77 -9.12
N VAL A 214 7.51 -8.35 -9.07
CA VAL A 214 6.65 -8.27 -10.26
C VAL A 214 7.25 -7.33 -11.31
N ASP A 215 7.67 -6.13 -10.92
CA ASP A 215 8.31 -5.17 -11.83
C ASP A 215 9.59 -5.73 -12.46
N MET A 216 10.43 -6.38 -11.66
CA MET A 216 11.64 -7.07 -12.14
C MET A 216 11.29 -8.14 -13.18
N ASN A 217 10.26 -8.96 -12.93
CA ASN A 217 9.87 -10.03 -13.85
C ASN A 217 9.29 -9.47 -15.16
N LEU A 218 8.51 -8.39 -15.11
CA LEU A 218 8.04 -7.68 -16.31
C LEU A 218 9.20 -7.10 -17.12
N ARG A 219 10.20 -6.52 -16.46
CA ARG A 219 11.41 -6.02 -17.12
C ARG A 219 12.24 -7.14 -17.76
N GLN A 220 12.35 -8.29 -17.12
CA GLN A 220 13.02 -9.46 -17.71
C GLN A 220 12.28 -9.97 -18.95
N ARG A 221 10.94 -9.93 -18.94
CA ARG A 221 10.13 -10.28 -20.12
C ARG A 221 10.44 -9.37 -21.30
N PHE A 222 10.52 -8.05 -21.09
CA PHE A 222 10.91 -7.09 -22.12
C PHE A 222 12.27 -7.44 -22.77
N VAL A 223 13.26 -7.84 -21.96
CA VAL A 223 14.57 -8.26 -22.48
C VAL A 223 14.47 -9.55 -23.28
N LYS A 224 13.73 -10.56 -22.80
CA LYS A 224 13.54 -11.84 -23.49
C LYS A 224 12.81 -11.70 -24.83
N GLU A 225 11.90 -10.73 -24.94
CA GLU A 225 11.15 -10.43 -26.15
C GLU A 225 11.87 -9.39 -27.04
N ASN A 226 13.21 -9.28 -26.92
CA ASN A 226 14.08 -8.40 -27.70
C ASN A 226 13.62 -6.92 -27.74
N GLY A 227 13.05 -6.43 -26.65
CA GLY A 227 12.63 -5.04 -26.52
C GLY A 227 11.33 -4.68 -27.23
N SER A 228 10.53 -5.66 -27.64
CA SER A 228 9.30 -5.42 -28.42
C SER A 228 8.19 -4.72 -27.65
N CYS A 229 8.02 -4.98 -26.34
CA CYS A 229 6.92 -4.43 -25.54
C CYS A 229 7.36 -4.12 -24.09
N PHE A 230 7.59 -2.84 -23.79
CA PHE A 230 7.99 -2.40 -22.45
C PHE A 230 6.78 -2.20 -21.53
N GLN A 231 6.87 -2.69 -20.29
CA GLN A 231 5.92 -2.42 -19.22
C GLN A 231 6.64 -2.51 -17.87
N ALA A 232 6.35 -1.55 -17.00
CA ALA A 232 6.89 -1.46 -15.65
C ALA A 232 5.81 -0.99 -14.68
N VAL A 233 5.80 -1.53 -13.47
CA VAL A 233 4.83 -1.18 -12.42
C VAL A 233 5.14 0.21 -11.89
N TYR A 234 4.10 1.02 -11.70
CA TYR A 234 4.21 2.34 -11.08
C TYR A 234 3.34 2.38 -9.84
N PHE A 235 3.87 2.78 -8.69
CA PHE A 235 3.05 2.94 -7.49
C PHE A 235 3.30 4.26 -6.77
N GLU A 236 2.23 4.81 -6.20
CA GLU A 236 2.23 6.01 -5.37
C GLU A 236 2.05 5.60 -3.90
N ASN A 237 2.96 6.07 -3.03
CA ASN A 237 2.87 5.83 -1.59
C ASN A 237 2.26 7.06 -0.88
N TRP A 238 1.04 6.91 -0.37
CA TRP A 238 0.30 7.94 0.37
C TRP A 238 0.33 7.62 1.87
N SER A 239 1.49 7.86 2.50
CA SER A 239 1.77 7.54 3.91
C SER A 239 1.55 6.07 4.28
N PHE A 240 1.80 5.17 3.35
CA PHE A 240 1.83 3.72 3.55
C PHE A 240 3.20 3.32 4.13
N ASN A 241 3.37 3.55 5.43
CA ASN A 241 4.67 3.51 6.11
C ASN A 241 4.93 2.23 6.92
N LYS A 242 4.01 1.25 6.86
CA LYS A 242 4.17 -0.03 7.56
C LYS A 242 4.27 -1.17 6.56
N LEU A 243 5.01 -2.22 6.92
CA LEU A 243 5.06 -3.43 6.12
C LEU A 243 3.70 -4.13 6.14
N LEU A 244 3.20 -4.51 4.97
CA LEU A 244 1.98 -5.30 4.82
C LEU A 244 2.35 -6.70 4.35
N PHE A 245 2.04 -7.70 5.16
CA PHE A 245 2.19 -9.11 4.81
C PHE A 245 0.80 -9.70 4.57
N LEU A 246 0.55 -10.25 3.38
CA LEU A 246 -0.78 -10.75 2.98
C LEU A 246 -1.12 -12.12 3.59
N SER A 247 -0.12 -12.97 3.77
CA SER A 247 -0.28 -14.30 4.37
C SER A 247 -0.16 -14.24 5.89
N ASP A 248 -0.74 -15.24 6.58
CA ASP A 248 -0.64 -15.33 8.04
C ASP A 248 0.71 -15.92 8.46
N GLU A 249 1.30 -16.76 7.61
CA GLU A 249 2.63 -17.35 7.75
C GLU A 249 3.71 -16.27 7.81
N ALA A 250 3.70 -15.33 6.85
CA ALA A 250 4.68 -14.24 6.81
C ALA A 250 4.54 -13.31 8.01
N GLN A 251 3.30 -12.98 8.38
CA GLN A 251 3.02 -12.20 9.58
C GLN A 251 3.57 -12.90 10.84
N GLY A 252 3.33 -14.20 10.98
CA GLY A 252 3.81 -15.01 12.10
C GLY A 252 5.34 -15.05 12.16
N PHE A 253 5.98 -15.36 11.04
CA PHE A 253 7.44 -15.42 10.94
C PHE A 253 8.10 -14.08 11.29
N HIS A 254 7.62 -12.99 10.70
CA HIS A 254 8.19 -11.66 10.95
C HIS A 254 8.01 -11.21 12.41
N ARG A 255 6.85 -11.50 13.03
CA ARG A 255 6.63 -11.23 14.47
C ARG A 255 7.59 -12.03 15.34
N ALA A 256 7.83 -13.30 15.03
CA ALA A 256 8.77 -14.14 15.78
C ALA A 256 10.21 -13.62 15.67
N VAL A 257 10.68 -13.29 14.47
CA VAL A 257 12.02 -12.74 14.24
C VAL A 257 12.22 -11.40 14.96
N THR A 258 11.24 -10.51 14.86
CA THR A 258 11.26 -9.20 15.52
C THR A 258 11.37 -9.36 17.03
N THR A 259 10.55 -10.23 17.63
CA THR A 259 10.58 -10.54 19.07
C THR A 259 11.95 -11.07 19.51
N MET A 260 12.54 -12.00 18.74
CA MET A 260 13.87 -12.54 19.04
C MET A 260 14.97 -11.46 19.00
N LEU A 261 14.93 -10.56 18.02
CA LEU A 261 15.89 -9.46 17.90
C LEU A 261 15.77 -8.47 19.05
N GLU A 262 14.54 -8.15 19.48
CA GLU A 262 14.30 -7.27 20.64
C GLU A 262 14.83 -7.89 21.94
N MET A 263 14.57 -9.17 22.17
CA MET A 263 15.11 -9.90 23.32
C MET A 263 16.64 -9.93 23.32
N SER A 264 17.25 -10.16 22.16
CA SER A 264 18.71 -10.14 21.99
C SER A 264 19.31 -8.75 22.27
N ASN A 265 18.68 -7.69 21.76
CA ASN A 265 19.09 -6.31 22.00
C ASN A 265 18.94 -5.91 23.48
N LYS A 266 17.87 -6.36 24.15
CA LYS A 266 17.68 -6.14 25.59
C LYS A 266 18.78 -6.83 26.41
N LYS A 267 19.12 -8.09 26.07
CA LYS A 267 20.26 -8.82 26.68
C LYS A 267 21.60 -8.11 26.45
N ARG A 268 21.86 -7.61 25.24
CA ARG A 268 23.08 -6.82 24.94
C ARG A 268 23.15 -5.52 25.74
N LYS A 269 22.05 -4.79 25.89
CA LYS A 269 21.99 -3.58 26.73
C LYS A 269 22.22 -3.87 28.22
N LEU A 270 21.68 -4.99 28.73
CA LEU A 270 21.93 -5.45 30.10
C LEU A 270 23.40 -5.80 30.34
N ARG A 271 24.07 -6.46 29.39
CA ARG A 271 25.50 -6.77 29.47
C ARG A 271 26.43 -5.55 29.40
N LYS A 272 25.98 -4.44 28.79
CA LYS A 272 26.74 -3.19 28.66
C LYS A 272 26.50 -2.19 29.80
N LYS A 273 25.60 -2.48 30.75
CA LYS A 273 25.48 -1.63 31.95
C LYS A 273 26.76 -1.77 32.80
N PRO A 274 27.42 -0.67 33.18
CA PRO A 274 28.55 -0.75 34.10
C PRO A 274 28.09 -1.38 35.43
N PRO A 275 28.97 -2.11 36.15
CA PRO A 275 28.63 -2.64 37.46
C PRO A 275 28.20 -1.48 38.36
N ALA A 276 27.12 -1.67 39.12
CA ALA A 276 26.68 -0.69 40.10
C ALA A 276 27.86 -0.35 41.02
N SER A 277 28.21 0.94 41.13
CA SER A 277 29.20 1.40 42.08
C SER A 277 28.76 0.95 43.47
N LYS A 278 29.59 0.14 44.14
CA LYS A 278 29.36 -0.19 45.55
C LYS A 278 29.27 1.14 46.33
N PRO A 279 28.27 1.33 47.20
CA PRO A 279 28.24 2.52 48.04
C PRO A 279 29.53 2.59 48.86
N LEU A 280 30.23 3.72 48.80
CA LEU A 280 31.38 3.99 49.67
C LEU A 280 30.86 3.99 51.11
N MET A 281 31.16 2.94 51.87
CA MET A 281 30.98 2.97 53.31
C MET A 281 32.11 3.82 53.89
N ILE A 282 31.87 5.12 54.04
CA ILE A 282 32.74 5.99 54.84
C ILE A 282 32.61 5.53 56.29
N THR A 283 33.71 5.03 56.85
CA THR A 283 33.71 4.62 58.25
C THR A 283 33.77 5.86 59.15
N LYS A 284 33.15 5.81 60.34
CA LYS A 284 33.10 6.94 61.30
C LYS A 284 34.49 7.54 61.65
N GLY A 285 35.58 6.84 61.36
CA GLY A 285 36.95 7.31 61.58
C GLY A 285 37.42 8.38 60.60
N GLU A 286 36.94 8.37 59.35
CA GLU A 286 37.42 9.28 58.29
C GLU A 286 36.85 10.69 58.43
N VAL A 287 35.62 10.81 58.94
CA VAL A 287 34.95 12.10 59.21
C VAL A 287 35.67 12.89 60.32
N LYS A 288 36.29 12.20 61.28
CA LYS A 288 36.97 12.84 62.42
C LYS A 288 38.27 13.55 62.03
N LYS A 289 38.95 13.09 60.98
CA LYS A 289 40.21 13.70 60.48
C LYS A 289 39.97 15.01 59.72
N ALA A 290 38.81 15.17 59.10
CA ALA A 290 38.46 16.39 58.35
C ALA A 290 38.08 17.57 59.27
N LEU A 291 37.61 17.31 60.49
CA LEU A 291 37.10 18.34 61.41
C LEU A 291 38.16 18.92 62.36
N THR A 292 39.38 18.38 62.41
CA THR A 292 40.43 18.81 63.37
C THR A 292 41.68 19.44 62.73
N GLY A 293 41.63 19.82 61.44
CA GLY A 293 42.73 20.56 60.78
C GLY A 293 42.73 22.04 61.15
N ARG A 294 43.73 22.44 61.95
CA ARG A 294 43.91 23.74 62.63
C ARG A 294 43.89 24.99 61.73
N TYR A 295 43.29 26.05 62.28
CA TYR A 295 43.56 27.47 62.01
C TYR A 295 45.03 27.84 62.28
N GLY A 296 45.62 28.70 61.44
CA GLY A 296 46.87 29.40 61.75
C GLY A 296 47.41 30.24 60.59
N VAL A 297 46.92 31.48 60.44
CA VAL A 297 47.63 32.77 60.57
C VAL A 297 48.38 33.29 59.32
N LEU A 298 47.96 34.52 58.97
CA LEU A 298 48.53 35.59 58.15
C LEU A 298 50.00 35.52 57.71
N GLY A 299 50.23 35.97 56.46
CA GLY A 299 51.47 36.59 56.00
C GLY A 299 51.20 37.50 54.80
N ARG A 300 51.45 38.80 54.97
CA ARG A 300 51.20 39.93 54.05
C ARG A 300 52.45 40.26 53.23
N LEU A 301 52.27 41.09 52.19
CA LEU A 301 53.25 41.86 51.39
C LEU A 301 53.80 41.09 50.17
N LYS A 302 53.92 41.67 48.96
CA LYS A 302 53.84 43.06 48.49
C LYS A 302 53.48 43.03 47.01
#